data_AF-A0A9E3X693-F1
#
_entry.id   AF-A0A9E3X693-F1
#
_cell.length_a   1.000
_cell.length_b   1.000
_cell.length_c   1.000
_cell.angle_alpha   90.00
_cell.angle_beta   90.00
_cell.angle_gamma   90.00
#
_symmetry.space_group_name_H-M   'P 1'
#
loop_
_entity.id
_entity.type
_entity.pdbx_description
1 polymer ?
#
loop_
_entity_poly.entity_id
_entity_poly.type
_entity_poly.pdbx_seq_one_letter_code
_entity_poly.pdbx_strand_id
1 'polypeptide(L)'
;NVKLANPLAALSYQMEGIDPHNLTMPPAPTFASEEIAGEMVELYWQALTRDVPFTHYGNEALTTAAIADLQAFTRFATVNPGTLFRGDTPGDLVGPYLSQFLYLPVPYGPMTIEQRYRVPVAGDDHMVDYLEWLAIQDGADPEQGNQIETTPLYLRNGRDLGEWVHQDFTYQAYLNAALILNSFGRSALDEGNPYKEMPNQSGFTTLGAPDLLSLVANIACLSLKAAWAQKWLFHRRLRPEVFAGRIHNHLTDAATYPIHDKLFAAQVLEEVAGRYDGYLLPQAYPEGSPTHPSYPAGHAVIAGACTTILKAFYDESFVLPNPQVAADDGLSLVAYRGHQNLTVGGELNKLAANIALGRDAAGVHWRSDSIEGLFLGETVALGVLADLALTYVEEFPGFQLTRFDGTTVTIHRE
;
A
#
# COMPACT_ATOMS: atom_id res chain seq x y z
N ASN A 1 27.10 -1.34 -8.17
CA ASN A 1 26.74 -0.01 -7.63
C ASN A 1 25.45 0.46 -8.25
N VAL A 2 24.36 0.13 -7.56
CA VAL A 2 23.02 0.64 -7.83
C VAL A 2 23.01 2.17 -7.84
N LYS A 3 22.08 2.76 -8.61
CA LYS A 3 21.97 4.21 -8.79
C LYS A 3 20.95 4.79 -7.82
N LEU A 4 21.16 6.01 -7.33
CA LEU A 4 20.12 6.74 -6.58
C LEU A 4 18.90 7.00 -7.48
N ALA A 5 17.71 6.70 -6.96
CA ALA A 5 16.47 6.86 -7.71
C ALA A 5 16.00 8.33 -7.74
N ASN A 6 16.46 9.04 -8.77
CA ASN A 6 16.00 10.37 -9.17
C ASN A 6 15.95 11.47 -8.07
N PRO A 7 17.03 11.75 -7.32
CA PRO A 7 17.00 12.77 -6.25
C PRO A 7 16.56 14.16 -6.72
N LEU A 8 16.87 14.54 -7.97
CA LEU A 8 16.53 15.86 -8.51
C LEU A 8 15.03 16.07 -8.75
N ALA A 9 14.21 15.01 -8.85
CA ALA A 9 12.77 15.16 -8.94
C ALA A 9 12.15 15.83 -7.71
N ALA A 10 12.86 15.80 -6.57
CA ALA A 10 12.43 16.48 -5.36
C ALA A 10 12.38 18.01 -5.50
N LEU A 11 13.00 18.58 -6.55
CA LEU A 11 13.01 20.02 -6.87
C LEU A 11 12.06 20.37 -8.03
N SER A 12 11.27 19.42 -8.50
CA SER A 12 10.40 19.61 -9.66
C SER A 12 9.10 20.32 -9.29
N TYR A 13 8.68 21.25 -10.15
CA TYR A 13 7.39 21.94 -10.06
C TYR A 13 6.31 21.15 -10.84
N GLN A 14 5.06 21.55 -10.65
CA GLN A 14 3.92 21.07 -11.42
C GLN A 14 2.97 22.21 -11.80
N MET A 15 2.18 21.99 -12.85
CA MET A 15 1.32 23.02 -13.45
C MET A 15 -0.09 23.07 -12.82
N GLU A 16 -0.45 22.06 -12.05
CA GLU A 16 -1.77 21.88 -11.43
C GLU A 16 -1.61 21.29 -10.03
N GLY A 17 -2.60 21.55 -9.18
CA GLY A 17 -2.61 21.17 -7.78
C GLY A 17 -1.62 21.96 -6.93
N ILE A 18 -1.49 21.54 -5.68
CA ILE A 18 -0.63 22.17 -4.68
C ILE A 18 0.84 21.89 -5.04
N ASP A 19 1.70 22.91 -5.00
CA ASP A 19 3.14 22.71 -5.21
C ASP A 19 3.74 21.69 -4.22
N PRO A 20 4.55 20.71 -4.68
CA PRO A 20 5.13 19.67 -3.83
C PRO A 20 5.88 20.17 -2.59
N HIS A 21 6.47 21.37 -2.65
CA HIS A 21 7.25 21.95 -1.55
C HIS A 21 6.39 22.65 -0.50
N ASN A 22 5.11 22.88 -0.80
CA ASN A 22 4.12 23.43 0.14
C ASN A 22 3.30 22.35 0.85
N LEU A 23 3.48 21.08 0.47
CA LEU A 23 2.89 19.94 1.17
C LEU A 23 3.78 19.54 2.35
N THR A 24 3.15 19.14 3.46
CA THR A 24 3.86 18.75 4.68
C THR A 24 3.39 17.39 5.17
N MET A 25 4.28 16.69 5.87
CA MET A 25 4.01 15.45 6.58
C MET A 25 4.41 15.57 8.05
N PRO A 26 3.82 14.77 8.95
CA PRO A 26 4.31 14.73 10.32
C PRO A 26 5.78 14.23 10.36
N PRO A 27 6.54 14.56 11.42
CA PRO A 27 7.84 13.96 11.62
C PRO A 27 7.71 12.43 11.71
N ALA A 28 8.57 11.70 10.99
CA ALA A 28 8.66 10.26 11.13
C ALA A 28 9.05 9.85 12.57
N PRO A 29 8.64 8.66 13.04
CA PRO A 29 9.03 8.14 14.34
C PRO A 29 10.54 8.21 14.57
N THR A 30 10.95 8.71 15.74
CA THR A 30 12.38 8.86 16.06
C THR A 30 13.03 7.50 16.32
N PHE A 31 14.34 7.40 16.09
CA PHE A 31 15.09 6.15 16.20
C PHE A 31 14.95 5.43 17.57
N ALA A 32 14.81 6.19 18.67
CA ALA A 32 14.70 5.66 20.03
C ALA A 32 13.25 5.55 20.54
N SER A 33 12.26 5.82 19.70
CA SER A 33 10.86 5.82 20.11
C SER A 33 10.31 4.40 20.30
N GLU A 34 9.29 4.27 21.15
CA GLU A 34 8.48 3.04 21.23
C GLU A 34 7.81 2.73 19.88
N GLU A 35 7.40 3.77 19.15
CA GLU A 35 6.67 3.62 17.90
C GLU A 35 7.51 2.90 16.82
N ILE A 36 8.75 3.35 16.53
CA ILE A 36 9.59 2.65 15.55
C ILE A 36 9.95 1.23 15.98
N ALA A 37 10.05 0.98 17.30
CA ALA A 37 10.28 -0.34 17.83
C ALA A 37 9.09 -1.27 17.56
N GLY A 38 7.86 -0.79 17.79
CA GLY A 38 6.64 -1.52 17.46
C GLY A 38 6.50 -1.76 15.95
N GLU A 39 6.80 -0.77 15.12
CA GLU A 39 6.80 -0.93 13.66
C GLU A 39 7.81 -1.99 13.21
N MET A 40 9.01 -2.00 13.81
CA MET A 40 10.01 -3.01 13.49
C MET A 40 9.56 -4.43 13.90
N VAL A 41 8.94 -4.57 15.08
CA VAL A 41 8.35 -5.85 15.52
C VAL A 41 7.25 -6.30 14.56
N GLU A 42 6.40 -5.38 14.08
CA GLU A 42 5.41 -5.67 13.04
C GLU A 42 6.06 -6.20 11.77
N LEU A 43 7.12 -5.56 11.28
CA LEU A 43 7.82 -5.97 10.05
C LEU A 43 8.51 -7.33 10.18
N TYR A 44 9.13 -7.65 11.31
CA TYR A 44 9.67 -8.99 11.53
C TYR A 44 8.57 -10.06 11.51
N TRP A 45 7.43 -9.79 12.14
CA TRP A 45 6.31 -10.74 12.11
C TRP A 45 5.69 -10.85 10.72
N GLN A 46 5.56 -9.76 9.97
CA GLN A 46 5.15 -9.83 8.57
C GLN A 46 6.12 -10.68 7.75
N ALA A 47 7.44 -10.55 7.97
CA ALA A 47 8.45 -11.39 7.31
C ALA A 47 8.28 -12.88 7.65
N LEU A 48 8.11 -13.22 8.92
CA LEU A 48 7.93 -14.62 9.35
C LEU A 48 6.61 -15.25 8.91
N THR A 49 5.58 -14.43 8.68
CA THR A 49 4.22 -14.87 8.30
C THR A 49 3.90 -14.67 6.81
N ARG A 50 4.89 -14.31 5.97
CA ARG A 50 4.72 -14.07 4.52
C ARG A 50 3.96 -15.19 3.81
N ASP A 51 4.20 -16.43 4.23
CA ASP A 51 3.65 -17.62 3.59
C ASP A 51 2.33 -18.12 4.21
N VAL A 52 1.86 -17.51 5.30
CA VAL A 52 0.58 -17.85 5.94
C VAL A 52 -0.55 -17.26 5.09
N PRO A 53 -1.51 -18.06 4.59
CA PRO A 53 -2.63 -17.50 3.85
C PRO A 53 -3.46 -16.56 4.73
N PHE A 54 -3.94 -15.45 4.17
CA PHE A 54 -4.67 -14.41 4.92
C PHE A 54 -5.92 -14.95 5.65
N THR A 55 -6.51 -16.03 5.13
CA THR A 55 -7.64 -16.77 5.73
C THR A 55 -7.31 -17.43 7.07
N HIS A 56 -6.02 -17.65 7.37
CA HIS A 56 -5.53 -18.28 8.60
C HIS A 56 -5.01 -17.28 9.64
N TYR A 57 -4.98 -15.98 9.34
CA TYR A 57 -4.46 -14.98 10.28
C TYR A 57 -5.20 -15.01 11.62
N GLY A 58 -4.43 -15.18 12.69
CA GLY A 58 -4.90 -15.32 14.07
C GLY A 58 -5.52 -16.68 14.41
N ASN A 59 -5.41 -17.66 13.51
CA ASN A 59 -5.87 -19.05 13.70
C ASN A 59 -4.73 -20.06 13.54
N GLU A 60 -3.48 -19.61 13.46
CA GLU A 60 -2.28 -20.46 13.49
C GLU A 60 -1.20 -19.85 14.41
N ALA A 61 -0.14 -20.61 14.68
CA ALA A 61 0.81 -20.32 15.74
C ALA A 61 1.58 -19.00 15.54
N LEU A 62 2.09 -18.72 14.35
CA LEU A 62 2.95 -17.55 14.08
C LEU A 62 2.17 -16.25 14.19
N THR A 63 0.99 -16.15 13.58
CA THR A 63 0.11 -14.98 13.65
C THR A 63 -0.51 -14.80 15.02
N THR A 64 -0.71 -15.88 15.78
CA THR A 64 -1.11 -15.78 17.20
C THR A 64 0.02 -15.18 18.04
N ALA A 65 1.27 -15.60 17.83
CA ALA A 65 2.44 -15.03 18.48
C ALA A 65 2.66 -13.56 18.07
N ALA A 66 2.48 -13.24 16.78
CA ALA A 66 2.54 -11.87 16.27
C ALA A 66 1.55 -10.94 16.99
N ILE A 67 0.30 -11.37 17.16
CA ILE A 67 -0.70 -10.60 17.90
C ILE A 67 -0.24 -10.36 19.35
N ALA A 68 0.27 -11.39 20.02
CA ALA A 68 0.71 -11.28 21.41
C ALA A 68 1.89 -10.30 21.59
N ASP A 69 2.90 -10.38 20.73
CA ASP A 69 4.05 -9.46 20.73
C ASP A 69 3.62 -8.02 20.46
N LEU A 70 2.78 -7.81 19.44
CA LEU A 70 2.34 -6.48 19.03
C LEU A 70 1.50 -5.79 20.11
N GLN A 71 0.66 -6.53 20.85
CA GLN A 71 -0.15 -5.97 21.94
C GLN A 71 0.68 -5.31 23.06
N ALA A 72 1.99 -5.54 23.14
CA ALA A 72 2.89 -4.87 24.08
C ALA A 72 3.19 -3.40 23.73
N PHE A 73 2.90 -2.97 22.50
CA PHE A 73 3.20 -1.63 21.98
C PHE A 73 1.94 -0.77 21.91
N THR A 74 2.05 0.51 22.31
CA THR A 74 0.91 1.42 22.42
C THR A 74 0.04 1.49 21.15
N ARG A 75 0.67 1.55 19.96
CA ARG A 75 -0.05 1.60 18.67
C ARG A 75 -0.87 0.34 18.38
N PHE A 76 -0.40 -0.82 18.82
CA PHE A 76 -0.95 -2.12 18.44
C PHE A 76 -1.68 -2.81 19.60
N ALA A 77 -1.93 -2.11 20.71
CA ALA A 77 -2.52 -2.67 21.93
C ALA A 77 -3.88 -3.36 21.71
N THR A 78 -4.60 -3.04 20.63
CA THR A 78 -5.91 -3.62 20.29
C THR A 78 -5.88 -4.58 19.11
N VAL A 79 -4.70 -4.92 18.58
CA VAL A 79 -4.57 -5.84 17.46
C VAL A 79 -5.14 -7.22 17.83
N ASN A 80 -5.79 -7.84 16.86
CA ASN A 80 -6.50 -9.11 17.00
C ASN A 80 -6.55 -9.81 15.62
N PRO A 81 -7.06 -11.04 15.51
CA PRO A 81 -7.10 -11.78 14.23
C PRO A 81 -7.72 -11.00 13.07
N GLY A 82 -8.73 -10.15 13.32
CA GLY A 82 -9.41 -9.38 12.29
C GLY A 82 -8.70 -8.09 11.87
N THR A 83 -7.67 -7.67 12.61
CA THR A 83 -6.97 -6.38 12.43
C THR A 83 -5.47 -6.53 12.18
N LEU A 84 -4.90 -7.72 12.40
CA LEU A 84 -3.49 -8.01 12.18
C LEU A 84 -3.06 -7.60 10.75
N PHE A 85 -2.05 -6.73 10.68
CA PHE A 85 -1.45 -6.19 9.45
C PHE A 85 -2.39 -5.44 8.50
N ARG A 86 -3.60 -5.06 8.95
CA ARG A 86 -4.55 -4.28 8.11
C ARG A 86 -4.30 -2.78 8.19
N GLY A 87 -4.93 -2.04 7.27
CA GLY A 87 -4.96 -0.58 7.29
C GLY A 87 -5.91 -0.02 8.35
N ASP A 88 -5.81 1.28 8.56
CA ASP A 88 -6.51 2.01 9.64
C ASP A 88 -7.68 2.86 9.10
N THR A 89 -7.99 2.79 7.80
CA THR A 89 -8.96 3.67 7.12
C THR A 89 -10.36 3.03 7.02
N PRO A 90 -11.43 3.83 6.85
CA PRO A 90 -12.79 3.30 6.75
C PRO A 90 -12.92 2.23 5.66
N GLY A 91 -13.34 1.03 6.06
CA GLY A 91 -13.54 -0.12 5.16
C GLY A 91 -12.43 -1.17 5.17
N ASP A 92 -11.22 -0.84 5.63
CA ASP A 92 -10.07 -1.77 5.63
C ASP A 92 -10.34 -3.06 6.41
N LEU A 93 -11.11 -2.94 7.50
CA LEU A 93 -11.43 -4.03 8.41
C LEU A 93 -12.71 -4.81 8.03
N VAL A 94 -13.39 -4.42 6.95
CA VAL A 94 -14.65 -5.05 6.55
C VAL A 94 -14.39 -6.21 5.59
N GLY A 95 -14.70 -7.43 5.98
CA GLY A 95 -14.61 -8.60 5.08
C GLY A 95 -13.18 -9.12 4.85
N PRO A 96 -12.88 -9.69 3.66
CA PRO A 96 -11.58 -10.29 3.37
C PRO A 96 -10.42 -9.29 3.48
N TYR A 97 -9.20 -9.81 3.67
CA TYR A 97 -7.98 -9.00 3.81
C TYR A 97 -7.67 -8.18 2.56
N LEU A 98 -7.79 -8.81 1.39
CA LEU A 98 -7.56 -8.17 0.10
C LEU A 98 -8.83 -7.55 -0.47
N SER A 99 -8.67 -6.39 -1.09
CA SER A 99 -9.69 -5.72 -1.89
C SER A 99 -10.15 -6.60 -3.04
N GLN A 100 -11.46 -6.58 -3.31
CA GLN A 100 -12.06 -7.23 -4.47
C GLN A 100 -11.45 -6.75 -5.80
N PHE A 101 -10.92 -5.52 -5.85
CA PHE A 101 -10.24 -5.01 -7.05
C PHE A 101 -8.93 -5.73 -7.38
N LEU A 102 -8.39 -6.56 -6.47
CA LEU A 102 -7.25 -7.45 -6.72
C LEU A 102 -7.67 -8.86 -7.18
N TYR A 103 -8.97 -9.17 -7.21
CA TYR A 103 -9.50 -10.48 -7.60
C TYR A 103 -10.42 -10.43 -8.80
N LEU A 104 -11.24 -9.39 -8.91
CA LEU A 104 -12.23 -9.28 -9.98
C LEU A 104 -11.53 -9.26 -11.36
N PRO A 105 -12.07 -9.96 -12.37
CA PRO A 105 -11.55 -9.90 -13.73
C PRO A 105 -11.59 -8.46 -14.26
N VAL A 106 -10.52 -7.99 -14.89
CA VAL A 106 -10.40 -6.61 -15.37
C VAL A 106 -10.81 -6.54 -16.84
N PRO A 107 -11.90 -5.82 -17.20
CA PRO A 107 -12.22 -5.57 -18.60
C PRO A 107 -11.15 -4.66 -19.23
N TYR A 108 -10.55 -5.10 -20.33
CA TYR A 108 -9.44 -4.41 -20.98
C TYR A 108 -9.70 -4.30 -22.49
N GLY A 109 -10.61 -3.40 -22.85
CA GLY A 109 -11.09 -3.26 -24.22
C GLY A 109 -11.82 -4.54 -24.69
N PRO A 110 -11.42 -5.17 -25.80
CA PRO A 110 -12.06 -6.40 -26.30
C PRO A 110 -11.59 -7.68 -25.59
N MET A 111 -10.76 -7.59 -24.55
CA MET A 111 -10.29 -8.72 -23.76
C MET A 111 -10.54 -8.52 -22.27
N THR A 112 -10.29 -9.57 -21.47
CA THR A 112 -10.38 -9.54 -20.02
C THR A 112 -9.08 -10.07 -19.43
N ILE A 113 -8.55 -9.39 -18.41
CA ILE A 113 -7.38 -9.84 -17.66
C ILE A 113 -7.86 -10.58 -16.41
N GLU A 114 -7.49 -11.86 -16.31
CA GLU A 114 -7.62 -12.64 -15.08
C GLU A 114 -6.46 -12.28 -14.13
N GLN A 115 -6.76 -11.98 -12.87
CA GLN A 115 -5.78 -11.48 -11.91
C GLN A 115 -5.04 -12.62 -11.20
N ARG A 116 -4.25 -13.36 -11.98
CA ARG A 116 -3.31 -14.38 -11.49
C ARG A 116 -1.87 -13.97 -11.83
N TYR A 117 -0.99 -14.13 -10.85
CA TYR A 117 0.36 -13.57 -10.88
C TYR A 117 1.41 -14.64 -10.69
N ARG A 118 2.58 -14.43 -11.29
CA ARG A 118 3.77 -15.21 -10.97
C ARG A 118 4.37 -14.63 -9.70
N VAL A 119 4.45 -15.43 -8.66
CA VAL A 119 4.87 -15.03 -7.32
C VAL A 119 6.04 -15.90 -6.87
N PRO A 120 6.87 -15.47 -5.91
CA PRO A 120 7.97 -16.28 -5.40
C PRO A 120 7.45 -17.52 -4.65
N VAL A 121 8.24 -18.58 -4.66
CA VAL A 121 7.97 -19.79 -3.89
C VAL A 121 8.04 -19.51 -2.39
N ALA A 122 7.36 -20.33 -1.58
CA ALA A 122 7.35 -20.17 -0.14
C ALA A 122 8.76 -20.28 0.46
N GLY A 123 9.09 -19.39 1.42
CA GLY A 123 10.39 -19.34 2.09
C GLY A 123 11.55 -18.70 1.30
N ASP A 124 11.28 -18.09 0.14
CA ASP A 124 12.29 -17.37 -0.65
C ASP A 124 12.57 -15.98 -0.07
N ASP A 125 13.31 -15.93 1.05
CA ASP A 125 13.72 -14.70 1.73
C ASP A 125 15.24 -14.46 1.61
N HIS A 126 15.64 -13.19 1.54
CA HIS A 126 16.99 -12.74 1.22
C HIS A 126 17.56 -11.80 2.27
N MET A 127 18.84 -11.42 2.15
CA MET A 127 19.54 -10.51 3.06
C MET A 127 19.50 -10.97 4.54
N VAL A 128 19.57 -12.29 4.73
CA VAL A 128 19.61 -12.94 6.04
C VAL A 128 21.04 -13.22 6.51
N ASP A 129 21.99 -13.28 5.58
CA ASP A 129 23.43 -13.28 5.87
C ASP A 129 23.97 -11.86 6.02
N TYR A 130 24.91 -11.65 6.96
CA TYR A 130 25.45 -10.32 7.25
C TYR A 130 26.30 -9.74 6.14
N LEU A 131 27.09 -10.56 5.44
CA LEU A 131 27.95 -10.08 4.35
C LEU A 131 27.13 -9.78 3.10
N GLU A 132 26.11 -10.59 2.82
CA GLU A 132 25.11 -10.30 1.78
C GLU A 132 24.39 -8.97 2.09
N TRP A 133 23.84 -8.83 3.29
CA TRP A 133 23.17 -7.60 3.71
C TRP A 133 24.08 -6.37 3.54
N LEU A 134 25.33 -6.45 4.03
CA LEU A 134 26.29 -5.36 3.94
C LEU A 134 26.63 -5.02 2.49
N ALA A 135 26.80 -6.02 1.62
CA ALA A 135 27.05 -5.81 0.20
C ALA A 135 25.90 -5.05 -0.48
N ILE A 136 24.65 -5.40 -0.17
CA ILE A 136 23.47 -4.66 -0.66
C ILE A 136 23.47 -3.22 -0.11
N GLN A 137 23.79 -3.02 1.18
CA GLN A 137 23.89 -1.67 1.74
C GLN A 137 24.98 -0.82 1.07
N ASP A 138 26.09 -1.44 0.63
CA ASP A 138 27.17 -0.81 -0.14
C ASP A 138 26.84 -0.65 -1.64
N GLY A 139 25.65 -1.09 -2.05
CA GLY A 139 25.10 -0.91 -3.38
C GLY A 139 25.49 -1.97 -4.41
N ALA A 140 25.84 -3.18 -3.95
CA ALA A 140 25.93 -4.34 -4.82
C ALA A 140 24.57 -4.69 -5.43
N ASP A 141 24.59 -5.33 -6.60
CA ASP A 141 23.41 -6.00 -7.14
C ASP A 141 23.32 -7.40 -6.50
N PRO A 142 22.12 -7.94 -6.25
CA PRO A 142 21.98 -9.29 -5.73
C PRO A 142 22.52 -10.33 -6.71
N GLU A 143 23.08 -11.42 -6.20
CA GLU A 143 23.65 -12.49 -7.04
C GLU A 143 22.56 -13.34 -7.72
N GLN A 144 21.39 -13.46 -7.08
CA GLN A 144 20.27 -14.28 -7.53
C GLN A 144 18.96 -13.48 -7.43
N GLY A 145 18.02 -13.80 -8.33
CA GLY A 145 16.66 -13.29 -8.26
C GLY A 145 15.75 -14.21 -7.46
N ASN A 146 14.51 -13.78 -7.24
CA ASN A 146 13.47 -14.60 -6.64
C ASN A 146 13.24 -15.90 -7.43
N GLN A 147 13.02 -17.00 -6.70
CA GLN A 147 12.60 -18.29 -7.22
C GLN A 147 11.08 -18.26 -7.43
N ILE A 148 10.62 -18.31 -8.68
CA ILE A 148 9.22 -18.04 -9.03
C ILE A 148 8.40 -19.32 -9.22
N GLU A 149 7.16 -19.32 -8.71
CA GLU A 149 6.15 -20.35 -8.94
C GLU A 149 5.89 -20.57 -10.44
N THR A 150 5.80 -21.83 -10.86
CA THR A 150 5.57 -22.17 -12.28
C THR A 150 4.15 -21.87 -12.73
N THR A 151 3.19 -21.96 -11.81
CA THR A 151 1.76 -21.73 -12.07
C THR A 151 1.38 -20.36 -11.53
N PRO A 152 0.76 -19.46 -12.33
CA PRO A 152 0.25 -18.20 -11.81
C PRO A 152 -0.86 -18.40 -10.76
N LEU A 153 -0.87 -17.58 -9.72
CA LEU A 153 -1.74 -17.73 -8.54
C LEU A 153 -2.54 -16.44 -8.27
N TYR A 154 -3.73 -16.59 -7.68
CA TYR A 154 -4.40 -15.49 -7.00
C TYR A 154 -3.64 -15.16 -5.71
N LEU A 155 -3.57 -13.86 -5.38
CA LEU A 155 -2.90 -13.40 -4.16
C LEU A 155 -3.58 -14.00 -2.92
N ARG A 156 -2.84 -14.76 -2.12
CA ARG A 156 -3.36 -15.47 -0.94
C ARG A 156 -2.64 -15.14 0.36
N ASN A 157 -1.43 -14.58 0.30
CA ASN A 157 -0.60 -14.30 1.47
C ASN A 157 0.28 -13.04 1.29
N GLY A 158 1.09 -12.74 2.31
CA GLY A 158 1.97 -11.57 2.33
C GLY A 158 3.09 -11.63 1.28
N ARG A 159 3.60 -12.82 0.94
CA ARG A 159 4.61 -13.00 -0.12
C ARG A 159 4.05 -12.62 -1.48
N ASP A 160 2.85 -13.09 -1.79
CA ASP A 160 2.19 -12.80 -3.06
C ASP A 160 1.90 -11.31 -3.20
N LEU A 161 1.35 -10.68 -2.15
CA LEU A 161 1.07 -9.25 -2.15
C LEU A 161 2.36 -8.44 -2.26
N GLY A 162 3.41 -8.85 -1.55
CA GLY A 162 4.75 -8.27 -1.62
C GLY A 162 5.34 -8.33 -3.04
N GLU A 163 5.19 -9.45 -3.75
CA GLU A 163 5.63 -9.53 -5.15
C GLU A 163 4.74 -8.73 -6.10
N TRP A 164 3.43 -8.68 -5.85
CA TRP A 164 2.53 -7.87 -6.67
C TRP A 164 3.01 -6.42 -6.71
N VAL A 165 3.33 -5.85 -5.54
CA VAL A 165 3.84 -4.48 -5.42
C VAL A 165 5.32 -4.36 -5.78
N HIS A 166 6.02 -5.46 -6.06
CA HIS A 166 7.39 -5.48 -6.59
C HIS A 166 7.38 -5.27 -8.11
N GLN A 167 6.44 -5.91 -8.79
CA GLN A 167 6.36 -5.96 -10.26
C GLN A 167 5.34 -4.98 -10.85
N ASP A 168 4.50 -4.37 -10.03
CA ASP A 168 3.50 -3.43 -10.51
C ASP A 168 4.16 -2.21 -11.19
N PHE A 169 3.44 -1.64 -12.14
CA PHE A 169 3.78 -0.31 -12.63
C PHE A 169 2.91 0.74 -11.92
N THR A 170 3.53 1.84 -11.53
CA THR A 170 2.95 3.13 -11.06
C THR A 170 1.48 3.08 -10.60
N TYR A 171 0.50 3.12 -11.51
CA TYR A 171 -0.94 3.25 -11.20
C TYR A 171 -1.78 2.01 -11.56
N GLN A 172 -1.15 0.85 -11.77
CA GLN A 172 -1.78 -0.37 -12.27
C GLN A 172 -2.99 -0.83 -11.46
N ALA A 173 -2.90 -0.85 -10.12
CA ALA A 173 -4.00 -1.25 -9.24
C ALA A 173 -5.26 -0.40 -9.47
N TYR A 174 -5.07 0.90 -9.60
CA TYR A 174 -6.15 1.88 -9.68
C TYR A 174 -6.71 1.97 -11.10
N LEU A 175 -5.88 1.75 -12.12
CA LEU A 175 -6.36 1.52 -13.48
C LEU A 175 -7.27 0.29 -13.53
N ASN A 176 -6.84 -0.83 -12.94
CA ASN A 176 -7.65 -2.04 -12.88
C ASN A 176 -8.99 -1.78 -12.18
N ALA A 177 -8.96 -1.10 -11.03
CA ALA A 177 -10.18 -0.70 -10.31
C ALA A 177 -11.09 0.20 -11.16
N ALA A 178 -10.53 1.22 -11.84
CA ALA A 178 -11.29 2.10 -12.73
C ALA A 178 -11.97 1.34 -13.87
N LEU A 179 -11.28 0.39 -14.49
CA LEU A 179 -11.83 -0.43 -15.57
C LEU A 179 -12.93 -1.38 -15.09
N ILE A 180 -12.77 -1.97 -13.90
CA ILE A 180 -13.81 -2.77 -13.24
C ILE A 180 -15.03 -1.89 -12.94
N LEU A 181 -14.84 -0.73 -12.32
CA LEU A 181 -15.91 0.19 -11.95
C LEU A 181 -16.67 0.72 -13.17
N ASN A 182 -15.97 1.06 -14.25
CA ASN A 182 -16.59 1.43 -15.52
C ASN A 182 -17.51 0.34 -16.08
N SER A 183 -17.22 -0.93 -15.82
CA SER A 183 -18.03 -2.05 -16.30
C SER A 183 -19.39 -2.19 -15.59
N PHE A 184 -19.53 -1.61 -14.40
CA PHE A 184 -20.82 -1.55 -13.69
C PHE A 184 -21.76 -0.47 -14.26
N GLY A 185 -21.24 0.42 -15.12
CA GLY A 185 -22.03 1.41 -15.83
C GLY A 185 -22.61 2.50 -14.94
N ARG A 186 -23.69 3.12 -15.40
CA ARG A 186 -24.27 4.35 -14.82
C ARG A 186 -24.66 4.23 -13.34
N SER A 187 -25.00 3.02 -12.87
CA SER A 187 -25.40 2.81 -11.47
C SER A 187 -24.26 2.90 -10.46
N ALA A 188 -23.00 2.76 -10.90
CA ALA A 188 -21.84 2.90 -10.02
C ALA A 188 -21.28 4.32 -10.00
N LEU A 189 -21.71 5.21 -10.91
CA LEU A 189 -21.26 6.60 -10.95
C LEU A 189 -21.82 7.39 -9.75
N ASP A 190 -21.01 8.33 -9.25
CA ASP A 190 -21.40 9.24 -8.18
C ASP A 190 -22.75 9.92 -8.48
N GLU A 191 -23.59 10.08 -7.45
CA GLU A 191 -24.91 10.69 -7.58
C GLU A 191 -24.86 12.17 -8.00
N GLY A 192 -23.75 12.85 -7.70
CA GLY A 192 -23.48 14.21 -8.17
C GLY A 192 -23.10 14.31 -9.65
N ASN A 193 -22.89 13.20 -10.37
CA ASN A 193 -22.56 13.24 -11.79
C ASN A 193 -23.77 13.74 -12.61
N PRO A 194 -23.70 14.93 -13.24
CA PRO A 194 -24.85 15.58 -13.87
C PRO A 194 -25.39 14.79 -15.07
N TYR A 195 -24.55 13.98 -15.71
CA TYR A 195 -24.94 13.13 -16.82
C TYR A 195 -25.87 11.97 -16.40
N LYS A 196 -26.08 11.74 -15.09
CA LYS A 196 -27.08 10.80 -14.56
C LYS A 196 -28.52 11.28 -14.67
N GLU A 197 -28.74 12.57 -14.85
CA GLU A 197 -30.09 13.14 -14.99
C GLU A 197 -30.35 13.74 -16.38
N MET A 198 -29.29 14.05 -17.15
CA MET A 198 -29.45 14.58 -18.50
C MET A 198 -29.99 13.52 -19.48
N PRO A 199 -31.13 13.78 -20.17
CA PRO A 199 -31.78 12.79 -21.04
C PRO A 199 -31.12 12.62 -22.41
N ASN A 200 -30.31 13.59 -22.85
CA ASN A 200 -29.77 13.67 -24.22
C ASN A 200 -28.25 13.94 -24.27
N GLN A 201 -27.55 13.79 -23.13
CA GLN A 201 -26.10 13.98 -23.02
C GLN A 201 -25.48 12.87 -22.15
N SER A 202 -24.18 12.63 -22.32
CA SER A 202 -23.41 11.65 -21.56
C SER A 202 -22.00 12.14 -21.31
N GLY A 203 -21.43 11.77 -20.15
CA GLY A 203 -20.03 12.04 -19.85
C GLY A 203 -19.08 11.25 -20.74
N PHE A 204 -17.99 11.89 -21.14
CA PHE A 204 -16.92 11.26 -21.91
C PHE A 204 -15.59 12.00 -21.70
N THR A 205 -15.37 13.10 -22.41
CA THR A 205 -14.17 13.96 -22.25
C THR A 205 -14.18 14.77 -20.97
N THR A 206 -15.34 14.88 -20.32
CA THR A 206 -15.55 15.46 -18.99
C THR A 206 -16.45 14.51 -18.21
N LEU A 207 -16.14 14.31 -16.92
CA LEU A 207 -16.93 13.50 -15.96
C LEU A 207 -17.30 12.10 -16.50
N GLY A 208 -16.45 11.54 -17.36
CA GLY A 208 -16.63 10.25 -18.03
C GLY A 208 -15.31 9.47 -18.11
N ALA A 209 -15.35 8.31 -18.76
CA ALA A 209 -14.24 7.36 -18.72
C ALA A 209 -12.89 7.92 -19.23
N PRO A 210 -12.78 8.60 -20.39
CA PRO A 210 -11.52 9.23 -20.81
C PRO A 210 -10.94 10.23 -19.81
N ASP A 211 -11.79 11.05 -19.21
CA ASP A 211 -11.39 12.05 -18.21
C ASP A 211 -10.80 11.37 -16.97
N LEU A 212 -11.56 10.43 -16.38
CA LEU A 212 -11.13 9.64 -15.23
C LEU A 212 -9.82 8.88 -15.48
N LEU A 213 -9.72 8.15 -16.60
CA LEU A 213 -8.56 7.31 -16.88
C LEU A 213 -7.29 8.14 -17.09
N SER A 214 -7.43 9.32 -17.72
CA SER A 214 -6.35 10.30 -17.83
C SER A 214 -5.94 10.81 -16.44
N LEU A 215 -6.91 11.16 -15.60
CA LEU A 215 -6.68 11.72 -14.28
C LEU A 215 -5.98 10.72 -13.33
N VAL A 216 -6.38 9.45 -13.32
CA VAL A 216 -5.74 8.40 -12.51
C VAL A 216 -4.27 8.20 -12.92
N ALA A 217 -3.95 8.25 -14.21
CA ALA A 217 -2.57 8.16 -14.68
C ALA A 217 -1.76 9.41 -14.30
N ASN A 218 -2.35 10.60 -14.46
CA ASN A 218 -1.69 11.86 -14.20
C ASN A 218 -1.40 12.07 -12.71
N ILE A 219 -2.39 11.82 -11.84
CA ILE A 219 -2.26 12.04 -10.40
C ILE A 219 -1.18 11.16 -9.77
N ALA A 220 -0.92 9.99 -10.35
CA ALA A 220 0.17 9.13 -9.92
C ALA A 220 1.55 9.77 -10.13
N CYS A 221 1.74 10.57 -11.19
CA CYS A 221 3.00 11.29 -11.40
C CYS A 221 3.13 12.49 -10.44
N LEU A 222 2.06 13.26 -10.25
CA LEU A 222 2.06 14.43 -9.35
C LEU A 222 2.29 14.03 -7.90
N SER A 223 1.68 12.93 -7.46
CA SER A 223 1.87 12.37 -6.12
C SER A 223 3.32 11.91 -5.86
N LEU A 224 4.00 11.35 -6.87
CA LEU A 224 5.43 11.00 -6.75
C LEU A 224 6.32 12.24 -6.58
N LYS A 225 5.99 13.39 -7.18
CA LYS A 225 6.78 14.63 -6.95
C LYS A 225 6.69 15.08 -5.49
N ALA A 226 5.49 15.04 -4.91
CA ALA A 226 5.28 15.30 -3.49
C ALA A 226 6.07 14.31 -2.62
N ALA A 227 5.97 13.01 -2.91
CA ALA A 227 6.71 11.98 -2.19
C ALA A 227 8.23 12.18 -2.26
N TRP A 228 8.77 12.56 -3.43
CA TRP A 228 10.21 12.79 -3.61
C TRP A 228 10.72 14.01 -2.84
N ALA A 229 9.93 15.09 -2.77
CA ALA A 229 10.24 16.25 -1.92
C ALA A 229 10.39 15.81 -0.44
N GLN A 230 9.40 15.06 0.07
CA GLN A 230 9.41 14.53 1.44
C GLN A 230 10.60 13.59 1.70
N LYS A 231 10.86 12.65 0.79
CA LYS A 231 11.98 11.71 0.90
C LYS A 231 13.33 12.40 0.95
N TRP A 232 13.64 13.27 -0.03
CA TRP A 232 14.99 13.76 -0.26
C TRP A 232 15.31 15.09 0.43
N LEU A 233 14.36 16.04 0.44
CA LEU A 233 14.60 17.37 1.00
C LEU A 233 14.32 17.44 2.49
N PHE A 234 13.28 16.74 2.96
CA PHE A 234 12.82 16.88 4.33
C PHE A 234 13.32 15.75 5.24
N HIS A 235 12.88 14.50 5.04
CA HIS A 235 12.98 13.47 6.08
C HIS A 235 14.22 12.58 5.98
N ARG A 236 14.59 12.10 4.78
CA ARG A 236 15.71 11.16 4.57
C ARG A 236 15.73 9.97 5.55
N ARG A 237 14.54 9.43 5.89
CA ARG A 237 14.39 8.32 6.84
C ARG A 237 15.07 7.06 6.30
N LEU A 238 15.79 6.35 7.17
CA LEU A 238 16.36 5.04 6.88
C LEU A 238 15.28 3.98 6.59
N ARG A 239 15.65 2.96 5.83
CA ARG A 239 14.81 1.80 5.49
C ARG A 239 14.79 0.77 6.63
N PRO A 240 13.78 -0.11 6.70
CA PRO A 240 13.71 -1.15 7.73
C PRO A 240 14.94 -2.06 7.79
N GLU A 241 15.44 -2.52 6.64
CA GLU A 241 16.66 -3.34 6.55
C GLU A 241 17.89 -2.68 7.18
N VAL A 242 17.99 -1.35 7.15
CA VAL A 242 19.08 -0.59 7.78
C VAL A 242 18.92 -0.63 9.30
N PHE A 243 17.70 -0.43 9.80
CA PHE A 243 17.43 -0.47 11.24
C PHE A 243 17.62 -1.88 11.81
N ALA A 244 17.18 -2.90 11.09
CA ALA A 244 17.44 -4.30 11.44
C ALA A 244 18.95 -4.61 11.50
N GLY A 245 19.76 -4.05 10.59
CA GLY A 245 21.21 -4.12 10.69
C GLY A 245 21.77 -3.44 11.95
N ARG A 246 21.11 -2.41 12.49
CA ARG A 246 21.46 -1.81 13.79
C ARG A 246 21.06 -2.71 14.96
N ILE A 247 19.92 -3.39 14.88
CA ILE A 247 19.51 -4.40 15.86
C ILE A 247 20.51 -5.55 15.90
N HIS A 248 20.86 -6.11 14.73
CA HIS A 248 21.83 -7.20 14.62
C HIS A 248 23.15 -6.80 15.30
N ASN A 249 23.73 -5.66 14.92
CA ASN A 249 24.99 -5.20 15.49
C ASN A 249 24.91 -4.88 16.99
N HIS A 250 23.73 -4.49 17.49
CA HIS A 250 23.49 -4.28 18.92
C HIS A 250 23.52 -5.60 19.69
N LEU A 251 22.80 -6.61 19.20
CA LEU A 251 22.66 -7.91 19.85
C LEU A 251 23.89 -8.81 19.72
N THR A 252 24.78 -8.52 18.76
CA THR A 252 26.06 -9.22 18.59
C THR A 252 27.26 -8.47 19.21
N ASP A 253 27.00 -7.44 20.02
CA ASP A 253 28.01 -6.60 20.68
C ASP A 253 29.00 -5.90 19.71
N ALA A 254 28.66 -5.79 18.42
CA ALA A 254 29.49 -5.11 17.43
C ALA A 254 29.41 -3.58 17.55
N ALA A 255 28.25 -3.04 17.94
CA ALA A 255 28.04 -1.61 18.21
C ALA A 255 26.79 -1.37 19.06
N THR A 256 26.79 -0.33 19.90
CA THR A 256 25.62 0.05 20.70
C THR A 256 24.80 1.14 20.02
N TYR A 257 23.47 0.97 20.03
CA TYR A 257 22.51 1.91 19.44
C TYR A 257 21.38 2.22 20.43
N PRO A 258 20.79 3.43 20.41
CA PRO A 258 19.70 3.81 21.30
C PRO A 258 18.35 3.26 20.80
N ILE A 259 18.23 1.94 20.73
CA ILE A 259 17.00 1.23 20.33
C ILE A 259 16.12 1.05 21.57
N HIS A 260 14.82 1.25 21.43
CA HIS A 260 13.89 1.16 22.55
C HIS A 260 13.79 -0.28 23.09
N ASP A 261 13.98 -0.44 24.41
CA ASP A 261 14.14 -1.76 25.06
C ASP A 261 12.99 -2.74 24.84
N LYS A 262 11.75 -2.25 24.67
CA LYS A 262 10.59 -3.12 24.36
C LYS A 262 10.81 -4.00 23.13
N LEU A 263 11.60 -3.56 22.15
CA LEU A 263 11.92 -4.36 20.97
C LEU A 263 12.67 -5.65 21.36
N PHE A 264 13.61 -5.55 22.30
CA PHE A 264 14.43 -6.69 22.73
C PHE A 264 13.68 -7.70 23.59
N ALA A 265 12.48 -7.35 24.07
CA ALA A 265 11.60 -8.25 24.81
C ALA A 265 10.61 -8.99 23.90
N ALA A 266 10.55 -8.67 22.60
CA ALA A 266 9.63 -9.30 21.66
C ALA A 266 10.11 -10.71 21.28
N GLN A 267 9.20 -11.69 21.32
CA GLN A 267 9.47 -13.09 20.96
C GLN A 267 10.00 -13.21 19.53
N VAL A 268 9.59 -12.31 18.63
CA VAL A 268 9.99 -12.33 17.22
C VAL A 268 11.50 -12.41 16.99
N LEU A 269 12.31 -11.83 17.88
CA LEU A 269 13.77 -11.87 17.73
C LEU A 269 14.33 -13.28 17.95
N GLU A 270 13.74 -14.05 18.88
CA GLU A 270 14.11 -15.45 19.10
C GLU A 270 13.71 -16.31 17.89
N GLU A 271 12.53 -16.05 17.30
CA GLU A 271 12.05 -16.76 16.11
C GLU A 271 12.93 -16.48 14.88
N VAL A 272 13.30 -15.22 14.65
CA VAL A 272 14.20 -14.83 13.54
C VAL A 272 15.59 -15.44 13.74
N ALA A 273 16.16 -15.34 14.94
CA ALA A 273 17.46 -15.94 15.25
C ALA A 273 17.44 -17.47 15.10
N GLY A 274 16.37 -18.13 15.55
CA GLY A 274 16.19 -19.57 15.42
C GLY A 274 16.10 -20.04 13.96
N ARG A 275 15.58 -19.20 13.06
CA ARG A 275 15.39 -19.54 11.64
C ARG A 275 16.58 -19.16 10.75
N TYR A 276 17.29 -18.07 11.07
CA TYR A 276 18.28 -17.47 10.18
C TYR A 276 19.67 -17.26 10.82
N ASP A 277 19.88 -17.67 12.07
CA ASP A 277 21.16 -17.50 12.79
C ASP A 277 21.63 -16.03 12.87
N GLY A 278 20.67 -15.12 13.08
CA GLY A 278 20.93 -13.69 13.18
C GLY A 278 19.65 -12.88 13.38
N TYR A 279 19.80 -11.56 13.52
CA TYR A 279 18.69 -10.64 13.77
C TYR A 279 18.43 -9.66 12.62
N LEU A 280 18.89 -9.97 11.41
CA LEU A 280 18.56 -9.17 10.22
C LEU A 280 17.09 -9.36 9.86
N LEU A 281 16.48 -8.38 9.21
CA LEU A 281 15.11 -8.48 8.70
C LEU A 281 15.15 -9.27 7.38
N PRO A 282 14.57 -10.48 7.31
CA PRO A 282 14.52 -11.23 6.06
C PRO A 282 13.76 -10.39 5.02
N GLN A 283 14.37 -10.11 3.88
CA GLN A 283 13.75 -9.34 2.80
C GLN A 283 13.01 -10.26 1.83
N ALA A 284 11.86 -9.82 1.32
CA ALA A 284 11.19 -10.54 0.23
C ALA A 284 11.87 -10.30 -1.13
N TYR A 285 12.71 -9.27 -1.23
CA TYR A 285 13.41 -8.88 -2.45
C TYR A 285 14.91 -9.11 -2.27
N PRO A 286 15.60 -9.73 -3.25
CA PRO A 286 17.04 -9.95 -3.18
C PRO A 286 17.83 -8.66 -3.07
N GLU A 287 17.37 -7.58 -3.72
CA GLU A 287 17.99 -6.27 -3.67
C GLU A 287 17.56 -5.41 -2.47
N GLY A 288 16.65 -5.92 -1.63
CA GLY A 288 16.03 -5.15 -0.55
C GLY A 288 15.26 -3.94 -1.07
N SER A 289 15.44 -2.81 -0.42
CA SER A 289 14.68 -1.61 -0.73
C SER A 289 15.18 -0.83 -1.95
N PRO A 290 14.29 -0.14 -2.68
CA PRO A 290 14.71 0.82 -3.70
C PRO A 290 15.62 1.92 -3.12
N THR A 291 16.56 2.38 -3.94
CA THR A 291 17.64 3.35 -3.63
C THR A 291 17.16 4.80 -3.50
N HIS A 292 16.16 4.99 -2.65
CA HIS A 292 15.65 6.27 -2.17
C HIS A 292 15.18 6.14 -0.72
N PRO A 293 15.12 7.24 0.06
CA PRO A 293 14.69 7.21 1.46
C PRO A 293 13.32 6.60 1.67
N SER A 294 13.03 6.21 2.92
CA SER A 294 11.82 5.45 3.28
C SER A 294 10.56 6.32 3.27
N TYR A 295 10.57 7.47 3.92
CA TYR A 295 9.36 8.20 4.29
C TYR A 295 8.99 9.35 3.32
N PRO A 296 7.75 9.38 2.77
CA PRO A 296 6.68 8.35 2.81
C PRO A 296 6.91 7.24 1.80
N ALA A 297 6.15 6.14 1.85
CA ALA A 297 6.16 5.13 0.79
C ALA A 297 5.60 5.71 -0.52
N GLY A 298 6.36 5.62 -1.62
CA GLY A 298 5.94 6.18 -2.92
C GLY A 298 4.65 5.54 -3.44
N HIS A 299 4.57 4.21 -3.34
CA HIS A 299 3.34 3.43 -3.61
C HIS A 299 2.15 3.93 -2.80
N ALA A 300 2.33 4.28 -1.52
CA ALA A 300 1.24 4.78 -0.69
C ALA A 300 0.77 6.18 -1.10
N VAL A 301 1.67 7.08 -1.50
CA VAL A 301 1.25 8.42 -1.98
C VAL A 301 0.46 8.29 -3.30
N ILE A 302 0.87 7.39 -4.19
CA ILE A 302 0.07 7.07 -5.39
C ILE A 302 -1.28 6.47 -4.99
N ALA A 303 -1.28 5.51 -4.06
CA ALA A 303 -2.47 4.83 -3.59
C ALA A 303 -3.52 5.79 -3.05
N GLY A 304 -3.10 6.66 -2.14
CA GLY A 304 -3.96 7.69 -1.57
C GLY A 304 -4.54 8.62 -2.63
N ALA A 305 -3.70 9.05 -3.57
CA ALA A 305 -4.12 9.99 -4.61
C ALA A 305 -5.10 9.35 -5.61
N CYS A 306 -4.74 8.21 -6.19
CA CYS A 306 -5.55 7.53 -7.19
C CYS A 306 -6.90 7.07 -6.64
N THR A 307 -6.95 6.52 -5.42
CA THR A 307 -8.22 6.09 -4.83
C THR A 307 -9.10 7.27 -4.41
N THR A 308 -8.51 8.43 -4.04
CA THR A 308 -9.26 9.68 -3.86
C THR A 308 -9.92 10.13 -5.16
N ILE A 309 -9.21 10.07 -6.29
CA ILE A 309 -9.80 10.34 -7.61
C ILE A 309 -10.96 9.37 -7.92
N LEU A 310 -10.78 8.08 -7.65
CA LEU A 310 -11.84 7.09 -7.90
C LEU A 310 -13.08 7.34 -7.02
N LYS A 311 -12.89 7.65 -5.73
CA LYS A 311 -13.99 8.01 -4.82
C LYS A 311 -14.72 9.27 -5.26
N ALA A 312 -14.05 10.21 -5.93
CA ALA A 312 -14.68 11.42 -6.47
C ALA A 312 -15.59 11.16 -7.69
N PHE A 313 -15.40 10.05 -8.42
CA PHE A 313 -16.13 9.74 -9.66
C PHE A 313 -17.21 8.67 -9.51
N TYR A 314 -17.13 7.84 -8.48
CA TYR A 314 -18.02 6.70 -8.25
C TYR A 314 -18.77 6.81 -6.93
N ASP A 315 -19.99 6.26 -6.90
CA ASP A 315 -20.79 6.14 -5.69
C ASP A 315 -20.11 5.18 -4.72
N GLU A 316 -19.52 5.74 -3.67
CA GLU A 316 -18.82 4.99 -2.62
C GLU A 316 -19.71 3.96 -1.90
N SER A 317 -21.03 4.15 -1.93
CA SER A 317 -22.01 3.27 -1.29
C SER A 317 -22.41 2.07 -2.17
N PHE A 318 -22.06 2.10 -3.45
CA PHE A 318 -22.34 1.01 -4.38
C PHE A 318 -21.74 -0.30 -3.87
N VAL A 319 -22.57 -1.34 -3.75
CA VAL A 319 -22.14 -2.66 -3.24
C VAL A 319 -21.59 -3.51 -4.39
N LEU A 320 -20.34 -3.95 -4.27
CA LEU A 320 -19.72 -4.81 -5.27
C LEU A 320 -20.42 -6.17 -5.34
N PRO A 321 -20.83 -6.63 -6.54
CA PRO A 321 -21.49 -7.91 -6.70
C PRO A 321 -20.50 -9.08 -6.60
N ASN A 322 -20.98 -10.23 -6.11
CA ASN A 322 -20.26 -11.51 -6.10
C ASN A 322 -18.85 -11.46 -5.47
N PRO A 323 -18.68 -10.96 -4.24
CA PRO A 323 -17.37 -10.90 -3.61
C PRO A 323 -16.72 -12.28 -3.45
N GLN A 324 -15.40 -12.33 -3.60
CA GLN A 324 -14.57 -13.53 -3.62
C GLN A 324 -13.38 -13.44 -2.65
N VAL A 325 -12.78 -14.59 -2.37
CA VAL A 325 -11.52 -14.76 -1.64
C VAL A 325 -10.70 -15.84 -2.36
N ALA A 326 -9.37 -15.72 -2.38
CA ALA A 326 -8.53 -16.81 -2.86
C ALA A 326 -8.64 -18.04 -1.95
N ALA A 327 -8.65 -19.23 -2.54
CA ALA A 327 -8.39 -20.46 -1.80
C ALA A 327 -6.95 -20.45 -1.25
N ASP A 328 -6.69 -21.24 -0.20
CA ASP A 328 -5.37 -21.29 0.46
C ASP A 328 -4.23 -21.71 -0.48
N ASP A 329 -4.55 -22.43 -1.55
CA ASP A 329 -3.61 -22.84 -2.60
C ASP A 329 -3.46 -21.81 -3.73
N GLY A 330 -4.18 -20.68 -3.68
CA GLY A 330 -4.17 -19.61 -4.69
C GLY A 330 -4.59 -20.03 -6.10
N LEU A 331 -5.07 -21.26 -6.31
CA LEU A 331 -5.39 -21.78 -7.64
C LEU A 331 -6.80 -21.40 -8.10
N SER A 332 -7.66 -20.99 -7.17
CA SER A 332 -9.05 -20.64 -7.44
C SER A 332 -9.56 -19.54 -6.51
N LEU A 333 -10.64 -18.89 -6.94
CA LEU A 333 -11.43 -18.01 -6.10
C LEU A 333 -12.66 -18.76 -5.57
N VAL A 334 -12.99 -18.50 -4.31
CA VAL A 334 -14.21 -18.99 -3.65
C VAL A 334 -15.08 -17.82 -3.22
N ALA A 335 -16.39 -18.02 -3.21
CA ALA A 335 -17.33 -16.98 -2.81
C ALA A 335 -17.10 -16.55 -1.35
N TYR A 336 -17.03 -15.25 -1.12
CA TYR A 336 -17.06 -14.67 0.22
C TYR A 336 -18.43 -14.94 0.87
N ARG A 337 -18.45 -15.54 2.06
CA ARG A 337 -19.67 -15.94 2.79
C ARG A 337 -19.96 -15.07 4.02
N GLY A 338 -19.28 -13.94 4.17
CA GLY A 338 -19.59 -13.01 5.26
C GLY A 338 -20.88 -12.22 4.98
N HIS A 339 -21.35 -11.53 6.01
CA HIS A 339 -22.64 -10.83 5.99
C HIS A 339 -22.50 -9.34 5.66
N GLN A 340 -21.26 -8.84 5.60
CA GLN A 340 -20.97 -7.44 5.35
C GLN A 340 -21.08 -7.12 3.86
N ASN A 341 -21.68 -5.98 3.53
CA ASN A 341 -21.61 -5.42 2.20
C ASN A 341 -20.21 -4.85 1.96
N LEU A 342 -19.59 -5.24 0.83
CA LEU A 342 -18.32 -4.67 0.39
C LEU A 342 -18.63 -3.53 -0.59
N THR A 343 -18.48 -2.29 -0.14
CA THR A 343 -18.82 -1.11 -0.96
C THR A 343 -17.62 -0.60 -1.76
N VAL A 344 -17.85 0.17 -2.81
CA VAL A 344 -16.79 0.80 -3.62
C VAL A 344 -15.84 1.61 -2.75
N GLY A 345 -16.35 2.49 -1.88
CA GLY A 345 -15.51 3.33 -1.03
C GLY A 345 -14.63 2.50 -0.09
N GLY A 346 -15.21 1.48 0.56
CA GLY A 346 -14.47 0.60 1.46
C GLY A 346 -13.42 -0.27 0.75
N GLU A 347 -13.76 -0.80 -0.43
CA GLU A 347 -12.83 -1.64 -1.20
C GLU A 347 -11.74 -0.83 -1.92
N LEU A 348 -11.98 0.45 -2.22
CA LEU A 348 -10.95 1.38 -2.71
C LEU A 348 -9.98 1.76 -1.59
N ASN A 349 -10.48 2.10 -0.41
CA ASN A 349 -9.64 2.34 0.76
C ASN A 349 -8.79 1.11 1.10
N LYS A 350 -9.41 -0.08 1.09
CA LYS A 350 -8.70 -1.35 1.29
C LYS A 350 -7.68 -1.63 0.20
N LEU A 351 -7.97 -1.32 -1.07
CA LEU A 351 -7.00 -1.42 -2.15
C LEU A 351 -5.79 -0.53 -1.86
N ALA A 352 -6.02 0.72 -1.43
CA ALA A 352 -4.93 1.63 -1.09
C ALA A 352 -4.06 1.10 0.06
N ALA A 353 -4.70 0.58 1.12
CA ALA A 353 -4.01 -0.06 2.24
C ALA A 353 -3.26 -1.32 1.80
N ASN A 354 -3.83 -2.18 0.95
CA ASN A 354 -3.17 -3.38 0.46
C ASN A 354 -1.91 -3.05 -0.35
N ILE A 355 -1.96 -2.05 -1.23
CA ILE A 355 -0.77 -1.66 -2.01
C ILE A 355 0.30 -1.01 -1.12
N ALA A 356 -0.10 -0.17 -0.16
CA ALA A 356 0.83 0.46 0.76
C ALA A 356 1.51 -0.59 1.68
N LEU A 357 0.71 -1.36 2.41
CA LEU A 357 1.19 -2.35 3.39
C LEU A 357 1.79 -3.60 2.72
N GLY A 358 1.51 -3.86 1.44
CA GLY A 358 2.24 -4.87 0.67
C GLY A 358 3.75 -4.59 0.62
N ARG A 359 4.16 -3.31 0.63
CA ARG A 359 5.57 -2.92 0.70
C ARG A 359 6.16 -3.14 2.10
N ASP A 360 5.33 -3.04 3.13
CA ASP A 360 5.72 -3.36 4.51
C ASP A 360 5.93 -4.89 4.63
N ALA A 361 5.04 -5.69 4.02
CA ALA A 361 5.15 -7.15 4.00
C ALA A 361 6.41 -7.63 3.28
N ALA A 362 6.87 -6.87 2.28
CA ALA A 362 8.13 -7.11 1.60
C ALA A 362 9.37 -6.73 2.44
N GLY A 363 9.21 -5.97 3.52
CA GLY A 363 10.28 -5.55 4.42
C GLY A 363 10.95 -4.22 4.05
N VAL A 364 10.36 -3.44 3.13
CA VAL A 364 11.02 -2.24 2.57
C VAL A 364 10.44 -0.91 3.07
N HIS A 365 9.25 -0.91 3.68
CA HIS A 365 8.62 0.28 4.25
C HIS A 365 8.15 0.06 5.68
N TRP A 366 7.93 1.17 6.38
CA TRP A 366 7.36 1.20 7.72
C TRP A 366 5.86 1.48 7.64
N ARG A 367 5.08 1.03 8.63
CA ARG A 367 3.65 1.36 8.71
C ARG A 367 3.37 2.87 8.61
N SER A 368 4.14 3.71 9.31
CA SER A 368 4.02 5.16 9.21
C SER A 368 4.40 5.71 7.83
N ASP A 369 5.33 5.09 7.08
CA ASP A 369 5.59 5.47 5.69
C ASP A 369 4.34 5.24 4.82
N SER A 370 3.64 4.14 5.07
CA SER A 370 2.45 3.71 4.37
C SER A 370 1.24 4.59 4.72
N ILE A 371 0.88 4.70 5.99
CA ILE A 371 -0.31 5.47 6.44
C ILE A 371 -0.18 6.96 6.12
N GLU A 372 0.94 7.58 6.46
CA GLU A 372 1.14 9.01 6.19
C GLU A 372 1.30 9.29 4.69
N GLY A 373 1.78 8.30 3.92
CA GLY A 373 1.81 8.36 2.47
C GLY A 373 0.40 8.44 1.87
N LEU A 374 -0.56 7.64 2.37
CA LEU A 374 -1.96 7.70 1.92
C LEU A 374 -2.55 9.11 2.11
N PHE A 375 -2.36 9.71 3.29
CA PHE A 375 -2.87 11.06 3.58
C PHE A 375 -2.22 12.16 2.74
N LEU A 376 -0.91 12.06 2.47
CA LEU A 376 -0.25 12.97 1.54
C LEU A 376 -0.84 12.83 0.13
N GLY A 377 -1.06 11.60 -0.34
CA GLY A 377 -1.66 11.31 -1.63
C GLY A 377 -3.07 11.89 -1.78
N GLU A 378 -3.91 11.70 -0.76
CA GLU A 378 -5.24 12.32 -0.70
C GLU A 378 -5.14 13.85 -0.83
N THR A 379 -4.24 14.49 -0.08
CA THR A 379 -4.07 15.96 -0.13
C THR A 379 -3.68 16.44 -1.54
N VAL A 380 -2.79 15.71 -2.24
CA VAL A 380 -2.43 16.01 -3.63
C VAL A 380 -3.66 15.91 -4.54
N ALA A 381 -4.44 14.83 -4.43
CA ALA A 381 -5.64 14.62 -5.23
C ALA A 381 -6.70 15.69 -5.00
N LEU A 382 -6.95 16.08 -3.74
CA LEU A 382 -7.89 17.15 -3.42
C LEU A 382 -7.50 18.48 -4.06
N GLY A 383 -6.21 18.82 -4.08
CA GLY A 383 -5.70 20.02 -4.75
C GLY A 383 -5.92 20.00 -6.27
N VAL A 384 -5.67 18.86 -6.91
CA VAL A 384 -5.90 18.71 -8.37
C VAL A 384 -7.39 18.71 -8.70
N LEU A 385 -8.24 18.07 -7.89
CA LEU A 385 -9.69 18.11 -8.06
C LEU A 385 -10.25 19.53 -7.92
N ALA A 386 -9.67 20.36 -7.03
CA ALA A 386 -10.06 21.76 -6.88
C ALA A 386 -9.78 22.57 -8.15
N ASP A 387 -8.58 22.43 -8.73
CA ASP A 387 -8.26 23.08 -10.00
C ASP A 387 -9.13 22.55 -11.14
N LEU A 388 -9.35 21.23 -11.21
CA LEU A 388 -10.14 20.58 -12.24
C LEU A 388 -11.61 21.02 -12.22
N ALA A 389 -12.22 21.16 -11.04
CA ALA A 389 -13.60 21.61 -10.88
C ALA A 389 -13.85 23.01 -11.47
N LEU A 390 -12.83 23.88 -11.51
CA LEU A 390 -12.92 25.21 -12.13
C LEU A 390 -12.99 25.15 -13.66
N THR A 391 -12.56 24.04 -14.26
CA THR A 391 -12.48 23.87 -15.72
C THR A 391 -13.76 23.32 -16.34
N TYR A 392 -14.61 22.67 -15.54
CA TYR A 392 -15.88 22.13 -15.99
C TYR A 392 -16.94 23.23 -16.14
N VAL A 393 -17.73 23.10 -17.21
CA VAL A 393 -18.84 24.02 -17.52
C VAL A 393 -20.19 23.44 -17.11
N GLU A 394 -20.22 22.13 -16.88
CA GLU A 394 -21.34 21.37 -16.38
C GLU A 394 -21.78 21.92 -15.02
N GLU A 395 -23.09 22.13 -14.85
CA GLU A 395 -23.65 22.41 -13.53
C GLU A 395 -23.71 21.10 -12.74
N PHE A 396 -22.83 20.96 -11.76
CA PHE A 396 -22.79 19.82 -10.85
C PHE A 396 -22.48 20.29 -9.42
N PRO A 397 -22.88 19.54 -8.37
CA PRO A 397 -22.72 19.97 -6.98
C PRO A 397 -21.26 19.97 -6.48
N GLY A 398 -20.30 19.59 -7.33
CA GLY A 398 -18.92 19.35 -6.97
C GLY A 398 -18.63 17.87 -6.73
N PHE A 399 -17.35 17.52 -6.63
CA PHE A 399 -16.91 16.19 -6.27
C PHE A 399 -17.18 15.95 -4.78
N GLN A 400 -17.94 14.92 -4.44
CA GLN A 400 -18.22 14.53 -3.07
C GLN A 400 -17.53 13.21 -2.77
N LEU A 401 -16.72 13.17 -1.70
CA LEU A 401 -16.01 11.95 -1.30
C LEU A 401 -15.74 11.89 0.19
N THR A 402 -15.57 10.68 0.69
CA THR A 402 -15.15 10.36 2.05
C THR A 402 -13.64 10.25 2.11
N ARG A 403 -13.04 11.07 2.96
CA ARG A 403 -11.61 11.11 3.23
C ARG A 403 -11.16 9.90 4.03
N PHE A 404 -9.86 9.62 4.04
CA PHE A 404 -9.29 8.52 4.82
C PHE A 404 -9.44 8.68 6.33
N ASP A 405 -9.66 9.90 6.82
CA ASP A 405 -10.01 10.18 8.22
C ASP A 405 -11.49 9.94 8.55
N GLY A 406 -12.30 9.55 7.56
CA GLY A 406 -13.73 9.29 7.68
C GLY A 406 -14.62 10.53 7.56
N THR A 407 -14.05 11.72 7.37
CA THR A 407 -14.83 12.94 7.10
C THR A 407 -15.22 13.03 5.63
N THR A 408 -16.35 13.67 5.32
CA THR A 408 -16.77 13.93 3.94
C THR A 408 -16.33 15.32 3.50
N VAL A 409 -15.92 15.47 2.25
CA VAL A 409 -15.58 16.76 1.62
C VAL A 409 -16.33 16.94 0.30
N THR A 410 -16.67 18.19 -0.01
CA THR A 410 -17.25 18.59 -1.30
C THR A 410 -16.35 19.62 -1.97
N ILE A 411 -15.83 19.29 -3.15
CA ILE A 411 -14.93 20.13 -3.94
C ILE A 411 -15.74 20.71 -5.09
N HIS A 412 -16.03 22.00 -5.02
CA HIS A 412 -16.91 22.68 -5.97
C HIS A 412 -16.23 23.94 -6.52
N ARG A 413 -16.79 24.44 -7.62
CA ARG A 413 -16.36 25.70 -8.23
C ARG A 413 -16.77 26.85 -7.31
N GLU A 414 -15.80 27.52 -6.69
CA GLU A 414 -15.99 28.79 -5.97
C GLU A 414 -15.86 30.01 -6.89
#